data_AF-A0A497EW45-F1
#
_entry.id   AF-A0A497EW45-F1
#
_cell.length_a   1.000
_cell.length_b   1.000
_cell.length_c   1.000
_cell.angle_alpha   90.00
_cell.angle_beta   90.00
_cell.angle_gamma   90.00
#
_symmetry.space_group_name_H-M   'P 1'
#
loop_
_entity.id
_entity.type
_entity.pdbx_description
1 polymer ?
#
loop_
_entity_poly.entity_id
_entity_poly.type
_entity_poly.pdbx_seq_one_letter_code
_entity_poly.pdbx_strand_id
1 'polypeptide(L)' 'IIGEVTSAPKEKVEEKIEIPEEDIQLVAAQAGVSLEEARKALIEAEGDLAKAILSLTSARK' A
#
# COMPACT_ATOMS: atom_id res chain seq x y z
N ILE A 1 -30.25 9.02 -4.39
CA ILE A 1 -29.51 8.12 -3.48
C ILE A 1 -28.05 8.29 -3.84
N ILE A 2 -27.28 8.83 -2.89
CA ILE A 2 -25.82 8.93 -2.89
C ILE A 2 -25.16 7.65 -3.40
N GLY A 3 -24.19 7.81 -4.30
CA GLY A 3 -23.30 6.76 -4.79
C GLY A 3 -21.96 7.41 -5.10
N GLU A 4 -21.29 7.88 -4.05
CA GLU A 4 -19.98 8.52 -4.14
C GLU A 4 -18.93 7.52 -4.65
N VAL A 5 -18.30 7.92 -5.76
CA VAL A 5 -16.89 7.74 -6.10
C VAL A 5 -16.29 6.36 -5.77
N THR A 6 -16.44 5.43 -6.71
CA THR A 6 -15.55 4.27 -6.80
C THR A 6 -14.15 4.78 -7.17
N SER A 7 -13.36 4.88 -6.10
CA SER A 7 -11.94 5.21 -6.01
C SER A 7 -11.14 4.78 -7.24
N ALA A 8 -10.55 5.77 -7.92
CA ALA A 8 -9.59 5.55 -8.98
C ALA A 8 -8.25 5.10 -8.38
N PRO A 9 -7.71 3.91 -8.68
CA PRO A 9 -6.30 3.68 -8.46
C PRO A 9 -5.58 4.36 -9.62
N LYS A 10 -5.07 5.56 -9.35
CA LYS A 10 -4.06 6.22 -10.18
C LYS A 10 -2.95 5.22 -10.48
N GLU A 11 -2.84 4.85 -11.76
CA GLU A 11 -1.62 4.35 -12.37
C GLU A 11 -0.56 5.44 -12.16
N LYS A 12 0.35 5.22 -11.23
CA LYS A 12 1.53 6.07 -11.13
C LYS A 12 2.73 5.24 -10.75
N VAL A 13 3.50 4.97 -11.80
CA VAL A 13 4.95 4.84 -11.82
C VAL A 13 5.47 3.71 -10.94
N GLU A 14 5.66 2.56 -11.58
CA GLU A 14 6.57 1.52 -11.10
C GLU A 14 7.98 2.11 -11.03
N GLU A 15 8.31 2.79 -9.92
CA GLU A 15 9.71 2.91 -9.54
C GLU A 15 10.22 1.49 -9.34
N LYS A 16 11.36 1.22 -9.98
CA LYS A 16 12.01 -0.09 -10.12
C LYS A 16 12.65 -0.54 -8.79
N ILE A 17 11.93 -0.36 -7.69
CA ILE A 17 12.30 -0.85 -6.38
C ILE A 17 11.95 -2.34 -6.39
N GLU A 18 12.96 -3.19 -6.25
CA GLU A 18 12.76 -4.63 -6.08
C GLU A 18 12.15 -4.86 -4.69
N ILE A 19 10.83 -4.77 -4.62
CA ILE A 19 10.07 -5.09 -3.41
C ILE A 19 9.70 -6.57 -3.52
N PRO A 20 10.14 -7.43 -2.58
CA PRO A 20 9.79 -8.83 -2.60
C PRO A 20 8.28 -8.99 -2.36
N GLU A 21 7.67 -9.93 -3.07
CA GLU A 21 6.23 -10.18 -2.98
C GLU A 21 5.79 -10.64 -1.58
N GLU A 22 6.69 -11.24 -0.81
CA GLU A 22 6.50 -11.60 0.59
C GLU A 22 6.25 -10.36 1.47
N ASP A 23 7.01 -9.27 1.26
CA ASP A 23 6.81 -8.02 2.00
C ASP A 23 5.46 -7.39 1.66
N ILE A 24 5.06 -7.41 0.38
CA ILE A 24 3.74 -6.91 -0.06
C ILE A 24 2.61 -7.66 0.65
N GLN A 25 2.70 -9.00 0.69
CA GLN A 25 1.72 -9.83 1.38
C GLN A 25 1.69 -9.58 2.88
N LEU A 26 2.87 -9.41 3.50
CA LEU A 26 2.98 -9.14 4.93
C LEU A 26 2.36 -7.79 5.28
N VAL A 27 2.66 -6.73 4.53
CA VAL A 27 2.03 -5.41 4.70
C VAL A 27 0.52 -5.49 4.53
N ALA A 28 0.04 -6.13 3.46
CA ALA A 28 -1.39 -6.27 3.20
C ALA A 28 -2.10 -6.99 4.35
N ALA A 29 -1.52 -8.08 4.86
CA ALA A 29 -2.08 -8.87 5.95
C ALA A 29 -2.08 -8.11 7.28
N GLN A 30 -0.98 -7.42 7.62
CA GLN A 30 -0.85 -6.69 8.88
C GLN A 30 -1.68 -5.39 8.89
N ALA A 31 -1.71 -4.66 7.78
CA ALA A 31 -2.48 -3.42 7.66
C ALA A 31 -3.95 -3.65 7.28
N GLY A 32 -4.31 -4.85 6.82
CA GLY A 32 -5.66 -5.20 6.37
C GLY A 32 -6.08 -4.40 5.14
N VAL A 33 -5.18 -4.29 4.15
CA VAL A 33 -5.38 -3.57 2.88
C VAL A 33 -5.16 -4.49 1.69
N SER A 34 -5.47 -4.02 0.48
CA SER A 34 -5.20 -4.79 -0.75
C SER A 34 -3.70 -4.89 -1.06
N LEU A 35 -3.30 -5.89 -1.85
CA LEU A 35 -1.91 -6.05 -2.30
C LEU A 35 -1.43 -4.83 -3.10
N GLU A 36 -2.30 -4.18 -3.87
CA GLU A 36 -1.96 -2.95 -4.60
C GLU A 36 -1.64 -1.79 -3.65
N GLU A 37 -2.45 -1.60 -2.60
CA GLU A 37 -2.21 -0.58 -1.58
C GLU A 37 -0.95 -0.86 -0.77
N ALA A 38 -0.73 -2.13 -0.42
CA ALA A 38 0.50 -2.56 0.25
C ALA A 38 1.74 -2.30 -0.61
N ARG A 39 1.68 -2.63 -1.91
CA ARG A 39 2.77 -2.35 -2.86
C ARG A 39 3.04 -0.86 -2.97
N LYS A 40 2.00 -0.03 -3.08
CA LYS A 40 2.14 1.43 -3.09
C LYS A 40 2.78 1.95 -1.82
N ALA A 41 2.35 1.47 -0.65
CA ALA A 41 2.92 1.87 0.63
C ALA A 41 4.40 1.47 0.74
N LEU A 42 4.79 0.31 0.22
CA LEU A 42 6.20 -0.11 0.17
C LEU A 42 7.02 0.73 -0.81
N ILE A 43 6.46 1.11 -1.96
CA ILE A 43 7.13 2.03 -2.91
C ILE A 43 7.34 3.39 -2.25
N GLU A 44 6.30 3.97 -1.63
CA GLU A 44 6.38 5.24 -0.90
C GLU A 44 7.30 5.18 0.33
N ALA A 45 7.43 3.99 0.92
CA ALA A 45 8.36 3.70 1.99
C ALA A 45 9.77 3.36 1.51
N GLU A 46 10.04 3.39 0.20
CA GLU A 46 11.32 3.03 -0.43
C GLU A 46 11.80 1.60 -0.06
N GLY A 47 10.86 0.67 0.11
CA GLY A 47 11.11 -0.71 0.53
C GLY A 47 11.16 -0.92 2.05
N ASP A 48 10.96 0.11 2.87
CA ASP A 48 10.90 -0.05 4.33
C ASP A 48 9.55 -0.64 4.77
N LEU A 49 9.59 -1.93 5.13
CA LEU A 49 8.44 -2.70 5.59
C LEU A 49 7.75 -2.08 6.81
N ALA A 50 8.51 -1.67 7.82
CA ALA A 50 7.96 -1.13 9.05
C ALA A 50 7.28 0.21 8.79
N LYS A 51 7.93 1.08 8.01
CA LYS A 51 7.39 2.37 7.59
C LYS A 51 6.12 2.21 6.75
N ALA A 52 6.05 1.24 5.85
CA ALA A 52 4.84 0.95 5.07
C ALA A 52 3.66 0.52 5.96
N ILE A 53 3.89 -0.41 6.89
CA ILE A 53 2.85 -0.87 7.83
C ILE A 53 2.39 0.29 8.71
N LEU A 54 3.33 1.06 9.27
CA LEU A 54 3.00 2.22 10.10
C LEU A 54 2.23 3.27 9.32
N SER A 55 2.60 3.58 8.07
CA SER A 55 1.88 4.54 7.23
C SER A 55 0.43 4.11 7.00
N LEU A 56 0.20 2.83 6.69
CA LEU A 56 -1.15 2.30 6.43
C LEU A 56 -2.01 2.16 7.69
N THR A 57 -1.41 1.79 8.82
CA THR A 57 -2.13 1.62 10.09
C THR A 57 -2.37 2.93 10.82
N SER A 58 -1.44 3.89 10.73
CA SER A 58 -1.58 5.22 11.34
C SER A 58 -2.58 6.12 10.58
N ALA A 59 -2.76 5.92 9.27
CA ALA A 59 -3.79 6.61 8.49
C ALA A 59 -5.22 6.26 8.92
N ARG A 60 -5.42 5.21 9.73
CA ARG A 60 -6.74 4.73 10.18
C ARG A 60 -7.20 5.33 11.52
N LYS A 61 -6.45 6.30 12.07
CA LYS A 61 -6.71 6.90 13.40
C LYS A 61 -7.39 8.26 13.33
#